data_AF-A0A950ZW13-F1
#
_entry.id   AF-A0A950ZW13-F1
#
_cell.length_a   1.000
_cell.length_b   1.000
_cell.length_c   1.000
_cell.angle_alpha   90.00
_cell.angle_beta   90.00
_cell.angle_gamma   90.00
#
_symmetry.space_group_name_H-M   'P 1'
#
loop_
_entity.id
_entity.type
_entity.pdbx_description
1 polymer ?
#
loop_
_entity_poly.entity_id
_entity_poly.type
_entity_poly.pdbx_seq_one_letter_code
_entity_poly.pdbx_strand_id
1 'polypeptide(L)'
;MTGCSADPTDDGVIYLVNMWRTDGPPSPNTGSVVRYDMDRRSASIVARDLNYPNMLAVSQRRTLYVSANTVCLATGEPLPDRAFMGQTSGVLLKISVPEADR
;
A
#
# COMPACT_ATOMS: atom_id res chain seq x y z
N MET A 1 3.46 -7.09 4.95
CA MET A 1 3.68 -5.89 4.10
C MET A 1 3.83 -6.36 2.67
N THR A 2 3.15 -5.71 1.72
CA THR A 2 3.06 -6.22 0.33
C THR A 2 3.77 -5.33 -0.69
N GLY A 3 4.12 -4.09 -0.32
CA GLY A 3 4.92 -3.20 -1.18
C GLY A 3 5.50 -2.03 -0.40
N CYS A 4 6.75 -1.68 -0.71
CA CYS A 4 7.48 -0.52 -0.19
C CYS A 4 8.02 0.34 -1.33
N SER A 5 8.15 1.64 -1.12
CA SER A 5 9.02 2.50 -1.95
C SER A 5 9.62 3.61 -1.10
N ALA A 6 10.85 4.00 -1.40
CA ALA A 6 11.43 5.22 -0.87
C ALA A 6 10.85 6.45 -1.58
N ASP A 7 10.83 7.59 -0.90
CA ASP A 7 10.60 8.89 -1.55
C ASP A 7 11.84 9.23 -2.41
N PRO A 8 11.68 9.45 -3.72
CA PRO A 8 12.81 9.75 -4.59
C PRO A 8 13.43 11.14 -4.35
N THR A 9 12.82 11.95 -3.48
CA THR A 9 13.25 13.31 -3.17
C THR A 9 13.57 13.51 -1.70
N ASP A 10 13.51 12.44 -0.89
CA ASP A 10 13.76 12.46 0.55
C ASP A 10 14.23 11.07 0.99
N ASP A 11 15.55 10.92 1.17
CA ASP A 11 16.22 9.67 1.53
C ASP A 11 15.85 9.17 2.93
N GLY A 12 15.25 10.01 3.77
CA GLY A 12 14.73 9.67 5.09
C GLY A 12 13.29 9.14 5.08
N VAL A 13 12.60 9.10 3.93
CA VAL A 13 11.17 8.77 3.87
C VAL A 13 10.90 7.52 3.06
N ILE A 14 10.14 6.60 3.66
CA ILE A 14 9.61 5.41 2.98
C ILE A 14 8.10 5.34 3.10
N TYR A 15 7.47 4.77 2.09
CA TYR A 15 6.05 4.45 2.07
C TYR A 15 5.88 2.94 2.14
N LEU A 16 4.94 2.50 2.96
CA LEU A 16 4.66 1.10 3.23
C LEU A 16 3.19 0.80 2.94
N VAL A 17 2.91 -0.26 2.18
CA VAL A 17 1.55 -0.77 2.01
C VAL A 17 1.25 -1.84 3.06
N ASN A 18 0.16 -1.61 3.77
CA ASN A 18 -0.49 -2.62 4.58
C ASN A 18 -1.76 -3.09 3.88
N MET A 19 -1.78 -4.34 3.39
CA MET A 19 -2.88 -4.85 2.56
C MET A 19 -4.19 -5.03 3.36
N TRP A 20 -4.10 -5.44 4.62
CA TRP A 20 -5.22 -5.46 5.56
C TRP A 20 -4.70 -5.31 6.99
N ARG A 21 -5.52 -4.76 7.89
CA ARG A 21 -5.16 -4.47 9.28
C ARG A 21 -5.82 -5.39 10.31
N THR A 22 -6.59 -6.37 9.85
CA THR A 22 -7.36 -7.27 10.71
C THR A 22 -6.62 -8.56 11.01
N ASP A 23 -6.69 -9.02 12.26
CA ASP A 23 -6.26 -10.36 12.64
C ASP A 23 -7.27 -11.38 12.07
N GLY A 24 -6.89 -12.08 11.00
CA GLY A 24 -7.75 -13.04 10.33
C GLY A 24 -7.59 -13.03 8.80
N PRO A 25 -8.50 -13.70 8.07
CA PRO A 25 -8.50 -13.66 6.62
C PRO A 25 -8.56 -12.21 6.09
N PRO A 26 -7.89 -11.92 4.97
CA PRO A 26 -8.01 -10.63 4.28
C PRO A 26 -9.45 -10.11 4.22
N SER A 27 -9.62 -8.87 4.69
CA SER A 27 -10.89 -8.15 4.70
C SER A 27 -10.80 -6.91 3.82
N PRO A 28 -11.81 -6.62 2.98
CA PRO A 28 -11.81 -5.43 2.16
C PRO A 28 -11.89 -4.18 3.04
N ASN A 29 -11.51 -3.02 2.50
CA ASN A 29 -11.57 -1.71 3.17
C ASN A 29 -10.81 -1.63 4.51
N THR A 30 -9.78 -2.45 4.71
CA THR A 30 -8.95 -2.41 5.93
C THR A 30 -7.51 -2.03 5.65
N GLY A 31 -7.10 -1.97 4.37
CA GLY A 31 -5.76 -1.65 3.95
C GLY A 31 -5.43 -0.17 4.11
N SER A 32 -4.13 0.13 4.12
CA SER A 32 -3.62 1.49 4.29
C SER A 32 -2.25 1.66 3.63
N VAL A 33 -1.91 2.92 3.32
CA VAL A 33 -0.54 3.32 3.03
C VAL A 33 -0.02 4.15 4.19
N VAL A 34 1.16 3.80 4.67
CA VAL A 34 1.85 4.42 5.79
C VAL A 34 3.08 5.13 5.27
N ARG A 35 3.27 6.39 5.64
CA ARG A 35 4.55 7.10 5.53
C ARG A 35 5.34 6.83 6.80
N TYR A 36 6.59 6.46 6.66
CA TYR A 36 7.53 6.35 7.78
C TYR A 36 8.71 7.29 7.54
N ASP A 37 8.96 8.12 8.54
CA ASP A 37 10.05 9.08 8.60
C ASP A 37 11.18 8.46 9.44
N MET A 38 12.29 8.12 8.80
CA MET A 38 13.42 7.45 9.41
C MET A 38 14.12 8.36 10.44
N ASP A 39 14.21 9.66 10.14
CA ASP A 39 14.90 10.64 10.98
C ASP A 39 14.08 10.97 12.23
N ARG A 40 12.79 11.25 12.04
CA ARG A 40 11.86 11.55 13.16
C ARG A 40 11.37 10.27 13.86
N ARG A 41 11.67 9.09 13.31
CA ARG A 41 11.20 7.77 13.78
C ARG A 41 9.69 7.74 14.00
N SER A 42 8.94 8.31 13.07
CA SER A 42 7.50 8.49 13.18
C SER A 42 6.76 7.91 11.98
N ALA A 43 5.56 7.42 12.22
CA ALA A 43 4.69 6.85 11.21
C ALA A 43 3.39 7.65 11.10
N SER A 44 2.91 7.90 9.89
CA SER A 44 1.60 8.50 9.63
C SER A 44 0.85 7.76 8.52
N ILE A 45 -0.48 7.77 8.58
CA ILE A 45 -1.32 7.13 7.56
C ILE A 45 -1.66 8.17 6.49
N VAL A 46 -1.17 7.96 5.27
CA VAL A 46 -1.45 8.83 4.12
C VAL A 46 -2.68 8.39 3.33
N ALA A 47 -3.07 7.12 3.46
CA ALA A 47 -4.33 6.59 2.92
C ALA A 47 -4.85 5.43 3.76
N ARG A 48 -6.18 5.33 3.90
CA ARG A 48 -6.87 4.35 4.73
C ARG A 48 -8.06 3.75 3.99
N ASP A 49 -8.62 2.70 4.58
CA ASP A 49 -9.82 2.00 4.12
C ASP A 49 -9.71 1.54 2.66
N LEU A 50 -8.48 1.23 2.26
CA LEU A 50 -8.17 0.72 0.94
C LEU A 50 -8.55 -0.75 0.87
N ASN A 51 -9.01 -1.14 -0.30
CA ASN A 51 -9.46 -2.48 -0.56
C ASN A 51 -8.31 -3.27 -1.19
N TYR A 52 -7.64 -4.09 -0.37
CA TYR A 52 -6.48 -4.91 -0.76
C TYR A 52 -5.38 -4.16 -1.53
N PRO A 53 -4.79 -3.07 -0.99
CA PRO A 53 -3.64 -2.42 -1.62
C PRO A 53 -2.44 -3.38 -1.60
N ASN A 54 -1.68 -3.44 -2.69
CA ASN A 54 -0.61 -4.42 -2.88
C ASN A 54 0.77 -3.76 -3.09
N MET A 55 1.03 -3.25 -4.29
CA MET A 55 2.28 -2.57 -4.65
C MET A 55 2.11 -1.06 -4.65
N LEU A 56 3.21 -0.33 -4.49
CA LEU A 56 3.22 1.12 -4.62
C LEU A 56 4.45 1.60 -5.40
N ALA A 57 4.29 2.72 -6.09
CA ALA A 57 5.37 3.48 -6.70
C ALA A 57 5.23 4.96 -6.35
N VAL A 58 6.37 5.65 -6.18
CA VAL A 58 6.42 7.07 -5.86
C VAL A 58 7.00 7.81 -7.07
N SER A 59 6.28 8.81 -7.57
CA SER A 59 6.82 9.70 -8.61
C SER A 59 7.74 10.77 -8.01
N GLN A 60 8.56 11.40 -8.85
CA GLN A 60 9.38 12.56 -8.46
C GLN A 60 8.57 13.76 -7.92
N ARG A 61 7.27 13.82 -8.24
CA ARG A 61 6.34 14.83 -7.71
C ARG A 61 5.66 14.37 -6.40
N ARG A 62 6.20 13.35 -5.72
CA ARG A 62 5.66 12.73 -4.51
C ARG A 62 4.19 12.29 -4.64
N THR A 63 3.75 11.96 -5.85
CA THR A 63 2.47 11.26 -6.05
C THR A 63 2.69 9.77 -5.87
N LEU A 64 1.84 9.13 -5.08
CA LEU A 64 1.83 7.68 -4.89
C LEU A 64 0.87 7.03 -5.89
N TYR A 65 1.33 5.95 -6.50
CA TYR A 65 0.54 5.07 -7.36
C TYR A 65 0.45 3.72 -6.67
N VAL A 66 -0.75 3.28 -6.33
CA VAL A 66 -0.97 2.08 -5.50
C VAL A 66 -1.85 1.12 -6.26
N SER A 67 -1.40 -0.12 -6.47
CA SER A 67 -2.27 -1.16 -6.98
C SER A 67 -3.20 -1.64 -5.86
N ALA A 68 -4.47 -1.80 -6.15
CA ALA A 68 -5.49 -2.20 -5.19
C ALA A 68 -6.51 -3.14 -5.83
N ASN A 69 -7.45 -3.65 -5.03
CA ASN A 69 -8.46 -4.64 -5.39
C ASN A 69 -7.85 -5.95 -5.93
N THR A 70 -6.69 -6.34 -5.41
CA THR A 70 -6.06 -7.63 -5.72
C THR A 70 -5.33 -8.19 -4.52
N VAL A 71 -5.65 -9.44 -4.16
CA VAL A 71 -4.99 -10.19 -3.09
C VAL A 71 -3.91 -11.12 -3.66
N CYS A 72 -3.83 -11.26 -4.99
CA CYS A 72 -2.89 -12.17 -5.64
C CYS A 72 -1.46 -11.60 -5.63
N LEU A 73 -0.49 -12.42 -5.22
CA LEU A 73 0.93 -12.16 -5.41
C LEU A 73 1.24 -12.15 -6.92
N ALA A 74 2.12 -11.24 -7.36
CA ALA A 74 2.64 -11.28 -8.72
C ALA A 74 3.44 -12.60 -8.89
N THR A 75 2.82 -13.57 -9.56
CA THR A 75 3.32 -14.90 -10.01
C THR A 75 4.47 -15.53 -9.19
N GLY A 76 4.10 -16.38 -8.25
CA GLY A 76 4.94 -17.41 -7.62
C GLY A 76 4.05 -18.38 -6.83
N GLU A 77 3.66 -19.47 -7.50
CA GLU A 77 2.72 -20.56 -7.12
C GLU A 77 1.40 -20.23 -6.37
N PRO A 78 0.25 -20.72 -6.87
CA PRO A 78 -1.05 -20.50 -6.24
C PRO A 78 -1.18 -21.24 -4.90
N LEU A 79 -1.71 -20.55 -3.88
CA LEU A 79 -2.18 -21.20 -2.65
C LEU A 79 -3.39 -22.10 -2.99
N PRO A 80 -3.45 -23.34 -2.46
CA PRO A 80 -4.54 -24.25 -2.79
C PRO A 80 -5.88 -23.76 -2.23
N ASP A 81 -6.89 -23.90 -3.10
CA ASP A 81 -8.34 -23.75 -2.95
C ASP A 81 -8.89 -23.20 -1.63
N ARG A 82 -9.11 -21.87 -1.62
CA ARG A 82 -10.21 -21.10 -0.96
C ARG A 82 -9.86 -19.62 -0.72
N ALA A 83 -8.69 -19.18 -1.12
CA ALA A 83 -8.20 -17.83 -0.85
C ALA A 83 -8.67 -16.81 -1.93
N PHE A 84 -9.77 -16.10 -1.67
CA PHE A 84 -10.09 -14.76 -2.21
C PHE A 84 -10.58 -14.66 -3.68
N MET A 85 -11.60 -15.44 -4.04
CA MET A 85 -12.36 -15.29 -5.30
C MET A 85 -13.40 -14.15 -5.21
N GLY A 86 -12.96 -12.90 -5.09
CA GLY A 86 -13.90 -11.77 -4.90
C GLY A 86 -13.57 -10.47 -5.63
N GLN A 87 -12.31 -10.18 -5.95
CA GLN A 87 -11.95 -8.94 -6.62
C GLN A 87 -10.74 -9.16 -7.52
N THR A 88 -11.01 -9.30 -8.82
CA THR A 88 -9.99 -9.52 -9.86
C THR A 88 -9.78 -8.30 -10.75
N SER A 89 -10.63 -7.28 -10.63
CA SER A 89 -10.46 -6.00 -11.33
C SER A 89 -9.50 -5.12 -10.53
N GLY A 90 -8.21 -5.45 -10.60
CA GLY A 90 -7.16 -4.63 -10.03
C GLY A 90 -7.25 -3.19 -10.56
N VAL A 91 -7.09 -2.21 -9.66
CA VAL A 91 -7.11 -0.79 -10.00
C VAL A 91 -5.81 -0.12 -9.62
N LEU A 92 -5.47 0.96 -10.31
CA LEU A 92 -4.38 1.84 -9.92
C LEU A 92 -4.97 3.09 -9.26
N LEU A 93 -4.68 3.28 -7.97
CA LEU A 93 -5.07 4.45 -7.21
C LEU A 93 -3.96 5.50 -7.30
N LYS A 94 -4.36 6.75 -7.49
CA LYS A 94 -3.46 7.91 -7.42
C LYS A 94 -3.73 8.64 -6.10
N ILE A 95 -2.70 8.77 -5.27
CA ILE A 95 -2.81 9.39 -3.94
C ILE A 95 -1.81 10.54 -3.87
N SER A 96 -2.31 11.74 -3.59
CA SER A 96 -1.48 12.92 -3.37
C SER A 96 -1.08 12.97 -1.90
N VAL A 97 0.21 13.09 -1.62
CA VAL A 97 0.71 13.28 -0.24
C VAL A 97 0.59 14.77 0.10
N PRO A 98 -0.13 15.15 1.19
CA PRO A 98 -0.29 16.54 1.58
C PRO A 98 1.05 17.20 1.96
N GLU A 99 1.17 18.51 1.68
CA GLU A 99 2.38 19.28 2.03
C GLU A 99 2.64 19.41 3.53
N ALA A 100 1.61 19.20 4.38
CA ALA A 100 1.72 19.29 5.83
C ALA A 100 2.44 18.08 6.48
N ASP A 101 2.65 17.00 5.72
CA ASP A 101 3.44 15.83 6.15
C ASP A 101 4.93 15.97 5.77
N ARG A 102 5.41 17.21 5.55
CA ARG A 102 6.82 17.59 5.31
C ARG A 102 7.64 17.73 6.62
#